data_AF-A0A830HHH8-F1
#
_entry.id   AF-A0A830HHH8-F1
#
_cell.length_a   1.000
_cell.length_b   1.000
_cell.length_c   1.000
_cell.angle_alpha   90.00
_cell.angle_beta   90.00
_cell.angle_gamma   90.00
#
_symmetry.space_group_name_H-M   'P 1'
#
loop_
_entity.id
_entity.type
_entity.pdbx_description
1 polymer ?
#
loop_
_entity_poly.entity_id
_entity_poly.type
_entity_poly.pdbx_seq_one_letter_code
_entity_poly.pdbx_strand_id
1 'polypeptide(L)'
;MAMNVDDSSPESYLKFVKLLRTFRVSGDALLLRVRSDSIIPDTTNRERTGLSAEHVHYIATLIQTDGFSPRVGTKGHDVPVLVRECPATQTGLLSLSRWRDTLENSTKGLFPPCTLHADCNCFYTSLGNGHFTQAMNLHRHNCSSIFTSKPYDASLHRDKQLAHALEEGVPALVLDGSRLAVPDRKFISLMLNSTHHMPRWNVLENGELNLEGEQFFAGDDGNDDDETEPRVSQFEALSKVLDAEELSALVRTKLGIDVDEAKSGYKSRL
;
A
#
# COMPACT_ATOMS: atom_id res chain seq x y z
N MET A 1 8.69 22.37 13.45
CA MET A 1 7.37 22.58 14.06
C MET A 1 6.42 21.63 13.35
N ALA A 2 6.16 20.45 13.93
CA ALA A 2 5.21 19.51 13.34
C ALA A 2 3.82 20.15 13.46
N MET A 3 3.12 20.35 12.34
CA MET A 3 1.71 20.70 12.40
C MET A 3 1.01 19.49 13.02
N ASN A 4 0.40 19.67 14.19
CA ASN A 4 -0.59 18.72 14.69
C ASN A 4 -1.79 18.83 13.75
N VAL A 5 -1.74 18.06 12.66
CA VAL A 5 -2.89 17.85 11.80
C VAL A 5 -3.81 16.95 12.61
N ASP A 6 -4.97 17.48 13.00
CA ASP A 6 -6.06 16.65 13.46
C ASP A 6 -6.63 15.90 12.25
N ASP A 7 -6.09 14.70 12.03
CA ASP A 7 -6.45 13.80 10.94
C ASP A 7 -7.86 13.21 11.10
N SER A 8 -8.48 13.40 12.28
CA SER A 8 -9.87 13.06 12.56
C SER A 8 -10.88 14.15 12.18
N SER A 9 -10.41 15.36 11.88
CA SER A 9 -11.32 16.48 11.60
C SER A 9 -12.01 16.36 10.23
N PRO A 10 -13.29 16.80 10.11
CA PRO A 10 -13.98 16.90 8.82
C PRO A 10 -13.20 17.72 7.79
N GLU A 11 -12.48 18.75 8.23
CA GLU A 11 -11.66 19.60 7.36
C GLU A 11 -10.50 18.84 6.75
N SER A 12 -9.80 17.99 7.52
CA SER A 12 -8.75 17.12 7.03
C SER A 12 -9.30 16.10 6.03
N TYR A 13 -10.46 15.52 6.29
CA TYR A 13 -11.13 14.62 5.33
C TYR A 13 -11.48 15.34 4.02
N LEU A 14 -12.13 16.50 4.08
CA LEU A 14 -12.49 17.27 2.89
C LEU A 14 -11.26 17.72 2.10
N LYS A 15 -10.18 18.10 2.80
CA LYS A 15 -8.89 18.40 2.16
C LYS A 15 -8.35 17.16 1.44
N PHE A 16 -8.36 15.99 2.08
CA PHE A 16 -7.89 14.73 1.48
C PHE A 16 -8.64 14.42 0.18
N VAL A 17 -9.97 14.43 0.22
CA VAL A 17 -10.82 14.20 -0.94
C VAL A 17 -10.56 15.22 -2.04
N LYS A 18 -10.47 16.51 -1.68
CA LYS A 18 -10.17 17.59 -2.62
C LYS A 18 -8.84 17.37 -3.32
N LEU A 19 -7.80 16.97 -2.60
CA LEU A 19 -6.48 16.68 -3.18
C LEU A 19 -6.55 15.49 -4.15
N LEU A 20 -7.19 14.39 -3.76
CA LEU A 20 -7.36 13.23 -4.63
C LEU A 20 -8.10 13.59 -5.93
N ARG A 21 -9.18 14.38 -5.84
CA ARG A 21 -9.94 14.84 -7.03
C ARG A 21 -9.13 15.81 -7.90
N THR A 22 -8.46 16.78 -7.28
CA THR A 22 -7.77 17.87 -7.99
C THR A 22 -6.54 17.40 -8.74
N PHE A 23 -5.78 16.48 -8.15
CA PHE A 23 -4.51 16.02 -8.68
C PHE A 23 -4.60 14.69 -9.41
N ARG A 24 -5.79 14.10 -9.55
CA ARG A 24 -5.96 12.93 -10.40
C ARG A 24 -5.54 13.25 -11.83
N VAL A 25 -4.82 12.33 -12.47
CA VAL A 25 -4.46 12.46 -13.89
C VAL A 25 -5.75 12.60 -14.70
N SER A 26 -5.92 13.73 -15.39
CA SER A 26 -7.16 14.09 -16.11
C SER A 26 -7.33 13.23 -17.36
N GLY A 27 -8.52 12.66 -17.56
CA GLY A 27 -8.86 11.84 -18.73
C GLY A 27 -9.57 10.53 -18.38
N ASP A 28 -9.35 10.01 -17.17
CA ASP A 28 -9.98 8.77 -16.72
C ASP A 28 -10.84 9.03 -15.49
N ALA A 29 -12.17 9.02 -15.68
CA ALA A 29 -13.11 8.81 -14.58
C ALA A 29 -12.77 7.50 -13.83
N LEU A 30 -12.13 6.55 -14.52
CA LEU A 30 -11.80 5.20 -14.08
C LEU A 30 -10.44 5.07 -13.38
N LEU A 31 -10.32 4.02 -12.56
CA LEU A 31 -9.04 3.59 -11.99
C LEU A 31 -8.10 3.14 -13.12
N LEU A 32 -6.83 3.52 -13.05
CA LEU A 32 -5.82 3.05 -14.00
C LEU A 32 -5.28 1.70 -13.54
N ARG A 33 -5.16 0.74 -14.46
CA ARG A 33 -4.45 -0.50 -14.15
C ARG A 33 -2.95 -0.26 -14.20
N VAL A 34 -2.27 -0.51 -13.08
CA VAL A 34 -0.83 -0.29 -12.95
C VAL A 34 -0.16 -1.58 -12.52
N ARG A 35 0.87 -1.99 -13.27
CA ARG A 35 1.69 -3.17 -12.96
C ARG A 35 2.58 -2.88 -11.75
N SER A 36 2.70 -3.86 -10.86
CA SER A 36 3.50 -3.72 -9.64
C SER A 36 4.99 -3.47 -9.88
N ASP A 37 5.54 -3.96 -10.99
CA ASP A 37 6.95 -3.74 -11.38
C ASP A 37 7.24 -2.30 -11.79
N SER A 38 6.19 -1.51 -12.02
CA SER A 38 6.28 -0.09 -12.33
C SER A 38 6.11 0.80 -11.08
N ILE A 39 5.95 0.20 -9.88
CA ILE A 39 5.65 0.89 -8.64
C ILE A 39 6.80 0.72 -7.63
N ILE A 40 7.25 1.84 -7.07
CA ILE A 40 8.19 1.87 -5.94
C ILE A 40 7.61 2.64 -4.75
N PRO A 41 8.15 2.48 -3.53
CA PRO A 41 7.71 3.27 -2.39
C PRO A 41 7.97 4.76 -2.60
N ASP A 42 6.99 5.62 -2.27
CA ASP A 42 7.20 7.08 -2.29
C ASP A 42 8.08 7.50 -1.09
N THR A 43 9.12 8.29 -1.34
CA THR A 43 10.05 8.74 -0.27
C THR A 43 9.40 9.68 0.76
N THR A 44 8.24 10.24 0.46
CA THR A 44 7.49 11.14 1.34
C THR A 44 6.54 10.39 2.27
N ASN A 45 6.31 9.11 2.03
CA ASN A 45 5.47 8.22 2.85
C ASN A 45 6.19 7.84 4.16
N ARG A 46 5.45 7.85 5.28
CA ARG A 46 5.86 7.47 6.66
C ARG A 46 7.28 7.94 7.04
N GLU A 47 7.39 9.20 7.48
CA GLU A 47 8.63 9.90 7.86
C GLU A 47 9.77 9.02 8.40
N ARG A 48 10.49 8.34 7.49
CA ARG A 48 11.71 7.54 7.67
C ARG A 48 11.60 6.06 8.02
N THR A 49 10.42 5.48 8.25
CA THR A 49 10.34 4.09 8.74
C THR A 49 10.37 3.02 7.63
N GLY A 50 9.98 3.37 6.40
CA GLY A 50 10.09 2.47 5.25
C GLY A 50 9.06 1.33 5.24
N LEU A 51 9.27 0.34 4.37
CA LEU A 51 8.44 -0.87 4.32
C LEU A 51 9.01 -1.97 5.22
N SER A 52 8.14 -2.70 5.92
CA SER A 52 8.49 -3.92 6.63
C SER A 52 8.58 -5.08 5.65
N ALA A 53 9.78 -5.64 5.48
CA ALA A 53 9.98 -6.81 4.61
C ALA A 53 9.12 -7.99 5.07
N GLU A 54 9.01 -8.22 6.37
CA GLU A 54 8.20 -9.31 6.92
C GLU A 54 6.73 -9.14 6.61
N HIS A 55 6.21 -7.92 6.68
CA HIS A 55 4.82 -7.68 6.31
C HIS A 55 4.59 -7.85 4.80
N VAL A 56 5.56 -7.47 3.96
CA VAL A 56 5.51 -7.77 2.52
C VAL A 56 5.45 -9.28 2.26
N HIS A 57 6.33 -10.06 2.91
CA HIS A 57 6.34 -11.51 2.82
C HIS A 57 5.09 -12.17 3.41
N TYR A 58 4.51 -11.57 4.46
CA TYR A 58 3.26 -12.04 5.07
C TYR A 58 2.10 -11.88 4.09
N ILE A 59 1.95 -10.71 3.46
CA ILE A 59 0.93 -10.47 2.43
C ILE A 59 1.14 -11.42 1.24
N ALA A 60 2.39 -11.61 0.79
CA ALA A 60 2.67 -12.56 -0.29
C ALA A 60 2.31 -14.00 0.09
N THR A 61 2.48 -14.37 1.37
CA THR A 61 2.07 -15.67 1.91
C THR A 61 0.55 -15.81 1.92
N LEU A 62 -0.19 -14.79 2.36
CA LEU A 62 -1.65 -14.79 2.30
C LEU A 62 -2.17 -14.93 0.85
N ILE A 63 -1.59 -14.20 -0.10
CA ILE A 63 -1.92 -14.36 -1.52
C ILE A 63 -1.66 -15.80 -1.99
N GLN A 64 -0.54 -16.39 -1.57
CA GLN A 64 -0.13 -17.74 -1.92
C GLN A 64 -1.04 -18.82 -1.31
N THR A 65 -1.51 -18.65 -0.07
CA THR A 65 -2.30 -19.65 0.67
C THR A 65 -3.80 -19.50 0.45
N ASP A 66 -4.29 -18.27 0.43
CA ASP A 66 -5.72 -17.95 0.46
C ASP A 66 -6.25 -17.55 -0.92
N GLY A 67 -5.34 -17.29 -1.86
CA GLY A 67 -5.63 -16.79 -3.20
C GLY A 67 -5.64 -15.27 -3.26
N PHE A 68 -5.38 -14.74 -4.45
CA PHE A 68 -5.49 -13.33 -4.75
C PHE A 68 -6.96 -12.91 -4.85
N SER A 69 -7.36 -11.92 -4.06
CA SER A 69 -8.71 -11.38 -4.08
C SER A 69 -8.72 -10.00 -4.76
N PRO A 70 -9.05 -9.93 -6.06
CA PRO A 70 -9.15 -8.65 -6.76
C PRO A 70 -10.24 -7.80 -6.12
N ARG A 71 -10.04 -6.48 -6.13
CA ARG A 71 -11.06 -5.58 -5.59
C ARG A 71 -12.34 -5.63 -6.44
N VAL A 72 -13.47 -5.87 -5.78
CA VAL A 72 -14.83 -5.76 -6.34
C VAL A 72 -15.67 -4.94 -5.36
N GLY A 73 -16.04 -3.72 -5.75
CA GLY A 73 -16.65 -2.74 -4.85
C GLY A 73 -15.78 -2.43 -3.62
N THR A 74 -16.27 -2.81 -2.44
CA THR A 74 -15.61 -2.63 -1.13
C THR A 74 -14.91 -3.90 -0.61
N LYS A 75 -14.93 -5.00 -1.37
CA LYS A 75 -14.31 -6.27 -1.00
C LYS A 75 -12.98 -6.47 -1.73
N GLY A 76 -12.06 -7.22 -1.12
CA GLY A 76 -10.73 -7.51 -1.67
C GLY A 76 -9.66 -6.58 -1.12
N HIS A 77 -8.59 -6.33 -1.88
CA HIS A 77 -7.51 -5.43 -1.48
C HIS A 77 -7.92 -3.94 -1.53
N ASP A 78 -7.28 -3.11 -0.71
CA ASP A 78 -7.42 -1.65 -0.76
C ASP A 78 -6.94 -1.10 -2.13
N VAL A 79 -7.55 -0.01 -2.63
CA VAL A 79 -7.10 0.63 -3.89
C VAL A 79 -5.73 1.28 -3.64
N PRO A 80 -4.69 0.94 -4.41
CA PRO A 80 -3.43 1.67 -4.36
C PRO A 80 -3.62 3.13 -4.77
N VAL A 81 -3.09 4.04 -3.96
CA VAL A 81 -2.99 5.46 -4.31
C VAL A 81 -1.56 5.73 -4.73
N LEU A 82 -1.40 6.05 -6.01
CA LEU A 82 -0.11 6.15 -6.68
C LEU A 82 0.09 7.57 -7.20
N VAL A 83 1.34 8.00 -7.29
CA VAL A 83 1.71 9.25 -7.96
C VAL A 83 2.52 8.88 -9.20
N ARG A 84 2.08 9.38 -10.36
CA ARG A 84 2.84 9.25 -11.61
C ARG A 84 4.07 10.15 -11.52
N GLU A 85 5.24 9.54 -11.70
CA GLU A 85 6.54 10.18 -11.53
C GLU A 85 7.49 9.85 -12.66
N CYS A 86 8.61 10.57 -12.74
CA CYS A 86 9.72 10.21 -13.59
C CYS A 86 11.07 10.59 -12.95
N PRO A 87 12.20 10.01 -13.41
CA PRO A 87 13.52 10.32 -12.87
C PRO A 87 13.95 11.78 -13.08
N ALA A 88 13.29 12.53 -13.96
CA ALA A 88 13.58 13.94 -14.19
C ALA A 88 13.03 14.87 -13.10
N THR A 89 12.09 14.41 -12.26
CA THR A 89 11.61 15.17 -11.11
C THR A 89 12.50 14.92 -9.89
N GLN A 90 12.64 15.92 -9.01
CA GLN A 90 13.41 15.77 -7.79
C GLN A 90 12.86 14.64 -6.90
N THR A 91 11.53 14.56 -6.74
CA THR A 91 10.88 13.55 -5.89
C THR A 91 10.98 12.15 -6.49
N GLY A 92 10.83 12.02 -7.82
CA GLY A 92 11.01 10.76 -8.53
C GLY A 92 12.45 10.25 -8.39
N LEU A 93 13.44 11.10 -8.67
CA LEU A 93 14.86 10.74 -8.54
C LEU A 93 15.22 10.29 -7.11
N LEU A 94 14.79 11.05 -6.10
CA LEU A 94 15.04 10.72 -4.70
C LEU A 94 14.37 9.40 -4.28
N SER A 95 13.13 9.15 -4.71
CA SER A 95 12.42 7.91 -4.40
C SER A 95 13.11 6.70 -5.05
N LEU A 96 13.52 6.84 -6.30
CA LEU A 96 14.21 5.76 -7.04
C LEU A 96 15.59 5.46 -6.43
N SER A 97 16.40 6.50 -6.14
CA SER A 97 17.70 6.33 -5.50
C SER A 97 17.54 5.64 -4.14
N ARG A 98 16.66 6.15 -3.29
CA ARG A 98 16.46 5.60 -1.96
C ARG A 98 15.96 4.16 -1.98
N TRP A 99 15.09 3.82 -2.93
CA TRP A 99 14.61 2.45 -3.07
C TRP A 99 15.74 1.51 -3.47
N ARG A 100 16.59 1.89 -4.43
CA ARG A 100 17.78 1.11 -4.80
C ARG A 100 18.74 0.97 -3.62
N ASP A 101 19.01 2.06 -2.91
CA ASP A 101 19.88 2.04 -1.72
C ASP A 101 19.34 1.09 -0.64
N THR A 102 18.01 1.05 -0.46
CA THR A 102 17.34 0.13 0.47
C THR A 102 17.58 -1.32 0.07
N LEU A 103 17.37 -1.65 -1.21
CA LEU A 103 17.56 -3.00 -1.76
C LEU A 103 19.03 -3.47 -1.69
N GLU A 104 19.98 -2.57 -1.89
CA GLU A 104 21.40 -2.91 -1.91
C GLU A 104 22.02 -3.02 -0.51
N ASN A 105 21.63 -2.14 0.41
CA ASN A 105 22.35 -1.97 1.68
C ASN A 105 21.58 -2.43 2.91
N SER A 106 20.28 -2.16 2.98
CA SER A 106 19.51 -2.35 4.22
C SER A 106 18.79 -3.68 4.28
N THR A 107 18.33 -4.19 3.13
CA THR A 107 17.38 -5.31 3.07
C THR A 107 17.70 -6.27 1.93
N LYS A 108 18.99 -6.41 1.62
CA LYS A 108 19.50 -7.25 0.53
C LYS A 108 18.89 -8.66 0.59
N GLY A 109 18.15 -9.02 -0.45
CA GLY A 109 17.49 -10.33 -0.59
C GLY A 109 16.15 -10.47 0.13
N LEU A 110 15.69 -9.47 0.88
CA LEU A 110 14.39 -9.47 1.59
C LEU A 110 13.27 -8.79 0.80
N PHE A 111 13.60 -8.09 -0.28
CA PHE A 111 12.64 -7.47 -1.18
C PHE A 111 12.90 -7.91 -2.62
N PRO A 112 11.89 -7.83 -3.49
CA PRO A 112 12.06 -8.13 -4.91
C PRO A 112 13.01 -7.12 -5.58
N PRO A 113 13.70 -7.51 -6.66
CA PRO A 113 14.58 -6.60 -7.38
C PRO A 113 13.81 -5.42 -7.98
N CYS A 114 14.43 -4.25 -8.02
CA CYS A 114 13.90 -3.09 -8.74
C CYS A 114 14.20 -3.24 -10.24
N THR A 115 13.17 -3.33 -11.07
CA THR A 115 13.30 -3.43 -12.54
C THR A 115 13.23 -2.09 -13.25
N LEU A 116 12.94 -1.00 -12.53
CA LEU A 116 12.92 0.34 -13.10
C LEU A 116 14.33 0.76 -13.52
N HIS A 117 14.51 1.04 -14.80
CA HIS A 117 15.75 1.59 -15.34
C HIS A 117 15.90 3.08 -15.04
N ALA A 118 17.13 3.59 -15.01
CA ALA A 118 17.39 5.01 -14.74
C ALA A 118 16.86 5.95 -15.85
N ASP A 119 16.68 5.43 -17.06
CA ASP A 119 16.16 6.12 -18.24
C ASP A 119 14.65 5.91 -18.45
N CYS A 120 13.94 5.30 -17.50
CA CYS A 120 12.50 5.14 -17.62
C CYS A 120 11.80 6.51 -17.72
N ASN A 121 10.98 6.70 -18.75
CA ASN A 121 10.29 7.96 -18.97
C ASN A 121 9.18 8.23 -17.94
N CYS A 122 8.69 7.18 -17.28
CA CYS A 122 7.62 7.26 -16.31
C CYS A 122 7.63 6.01 -15.41
N PHE A 123 7.31 6.19 -14.13
CA PHE A 123 7.00 5.13 -13.17
C PHE A 123 6.00 5.66 -12.14
N TYR A 124 5.72 4.89 -11.09
CA TYR A 124 4.79 5.28 -10.05
C TYR A 124 5.41 5.16 -8.66
N THR A 125 5.09 6.10 -7.79
CA THR A 125 5.41 6.02 -6.35
C THR A 125 4.14 5.76 -5.54
N SER A 126 4.21 4.90 -4.51
CA SER A 126 3.03 4.55 -3.70
C SER A 126 2.88 5.42 -2.45
N LEU A 127 1.77 6.16 -2.34
CA LEU A 127 1.38 6.86 -1.10
C LEU A 127 0.59 5.96 -0.14
N GLY A 128 -0.07 4.93 -0.67
CA GLY A 128 -0.75 3.86 0.09
C GLY A 128 -0.53 2.50 -0.57
N ASN A 129 -0.72 1.42 0.19
CA ASN A 129 -0.55 0.03 -0.27
C ASN A 129 0.86 -0.34 -0.77
N GLY A 130 1.91 0.30 -0.24
CA GLY A 130 3.30 -0.01 -0.57
C GLY A 130 3.65 -1.48 -0.32
N HIS A 131 3.31 -2.03 0.84
CA HIS A 131 3.59 -3.45 1.16
C HIS A 131 2.91 -4.42 0.20
N PHE A 132 1.65 -4.16 -0.16
CA PHE A 132 0.89 -4.97 -1.13
C PHE A 132 1.56 -4.97 -2.52
N THR A 133 1.96 -3.79 -3.02
CA THR A 133 2.63 -3.72 -4.33
C THR A 133 3.95 -4.49 -4.36
N GLN A 134 4.73 -4.44 -3.28
CA GLN A 134 5.96 -5.21 -3.18
C GLN A 134 5.70 -6.71 -2.97
N ALA A 135 4.60 -7.08 -2.33
CA ALA A 135 4.19 -8.49 -2.19
C ALA A 135 3.84 -9.08 -3.57
N MET A 136 3.16 -8.32 -4.44
CA MET A 136 2.95 -8.73 -5.82
C MET A 136 4.27 -8.86 -6.60
N ASN A 137 5.26 -8.00 -6.33
CA ASN A 137 6.57 -8.12 -6.96
C ASN A 137 7.35 -9.37 -6.50
N LEU A 138 7.17 -9.84 -5.25
CA LEU A 138 7.73 -11.13 -4.83
C LEU A 138 7.20 -12.29 -5.68
N HIS A 139 5.89 -12.30 -5.96
CA HIS A 139 5.25 -13.25 -6.86
C HIS A 139 5.74 -13.11 -8.31
N ARG A 140 5.81 -11.88 -8.83
CA ARG A 140 6.30 -11.61 -10.20
C ARG A 140 7.70 -12.16 -10.44
N HIS A 141 8.58 -11.98 -9.46
CA HIS A 141 9.99 -12.37 -9.57
C HIS A 141 10.26 -13.77 -9.04
N ASN A 142 9.22 -14.53 -8.67
CA ASN A 142 9.33 -15.87 -8.10
C ASN A 142 10.32 -15.91 -6.92
N CYS A 143 10.31 -14.86 -6.09
CA CYS A 143 11.19 -14.74 -4.94
C CYS A 143 10.87 -15.81 -3.90
N SER A 144 11.86 -16.24 -3.13
CA SER A 144 11.64 -17.15 -2.01
C SER A 144 11.03 -16.41 -0.81
N SER A 145 10.06 -17.05 -0.16
CA SER A 145 9.55 -16.62 1.14
C SER A 145 10.67 -16.64 2.17
N ILE A 146 10.81 -15.56 2.94
CA ILE A 146 11.75 -15.55 4.06
C ILE A 146 11.33 -16.55 5.15
N PHE A 147 10.04 -16.89 5.26
CA PHE A 147 9.53 -17.78 6.31
C PHE A 147 9.72 -19.26 5.97
N THR A 148 9.54 -19.63 4.70
CA THR A 148 9.54 -21.05 4.26
C THR A 148 10.69 -21.41 3.33
N SER A 149 11.44 -20.42 2.83
CA SER A 149 12.44 -20.55 1.76
C SER A 149 11.88 -21.07 0.43
N LYS A 150 10.58 -21.32 0.31
CA LYS A 150 9.92 -21.75 -0.92
C LYS A 150 9.58 -20.54 -1.79
N PRO A 151 9.63 -20.67 -3.13
CA PRO A 151 9.25 -19.60 -4.04
C PRO A 151 7.76 -19.25 -3.96
N TYR A 152 7.44 -17.97 -4.14
CA TYR A 152 6.09 -17.49 -4.40
C TYR A 152 5.71 -17.78 -5.86
N ASP A 153 4.93 -18.85 -6.05
CA ASP A 153 4.51 -19.35 -7.36
C ASP A 153 3.24 -18.66 -7.82
N ALA A 154 3.35 -17.84 -8.86
CA ALA A 154 2.23 -17.14 -9.49
C ALA A 154 1.76 -17.79 -10.81
N SER A 155 2.03 -19.08 -11.01
CA SER A 155 1.64 -19.77 -12.24
C SER A 155 0.12 -19.71 -12.47
N LEU A 156 -0.28 -19.57 -13.74
CA LEU A 156 -1.68 -19.56 -14.18
C LEU A 156 -2.48 -20.78 -13.70
N HIS A 157 -1.80 -21.89 -13.42
CA HIS A 157 -2.40 -23.12 -12.91
C HIS A 157 -2.81 -23.01 -11.44
N ARG A 158 -2.15 -22.13 -10.67
CA ARG A 158 -2.45 -21.89 -9.27
C ARG A 158 -3.53 -20.82 -9.09
N ASP A 159 -3.30 -19.64 -9.67
CA ASP A 159 -4.17 -18.48 -9.46
C ASP A 159 -4.25 -17.61 -10.73
N LYS A 160 -5.38 -17.72 -11.43
CA LYS A 160 -5.63 -16.96 -12.66
C LYS A 160 -5.80 -15.47 -12.40
N GLN A 161 -6.35 -15.08 -11.25
CA GLN A 161 -6.61 -13.68 -10.93
C GLN A 161 -5.31 -12.98 -10.56
N LEU A 162 -4.43 -13.65 -9.80
CA LEU A 162 -3.08 -13.18 -9.53
C LEU A 162 -2.28 -13.02 -10.82
N ALA A 163 -2.24 -14.06 -11.66
CA ALA A 163 -1.50 -14.00 -12.92
C ALA A 163 -1.97 -12.85 -13.81
N HIS A 164 -3.29 -12.64 -13.90
CA HIS A 164 -3.87 -11.50 -14.61
C HIS A 164 -3.51 -10.15 -13.98
N ALA A 165 -3.52 -10.03 -12.65
CA ALA A 165 -3.13 -8.82 -11.94
C ALA A 165 -1.63 -8.50 -12.09
N LEU A 166 -0.78 -9.53 -12.21
CA LEU A 166 0.63 -9.36 -12.51
C LEU A 166 0.85 -8.92 -13.95
N GLU A 167 0.14 -9.48 -14.93
CA GLU A 167 0.35 -9.08 -16.33
C GLU A 167 -0.22 -7.69 -16.64
N GLU A 168 -1.48 -7.48 -16.29
CA GLU A 168 -2.25 -6.29 -16.67
C GLU A 168 -2.23 -5.18 -15.60
N GLY A 169 -1.76 -5.48 -14.40
CA GLY A 169 -1.80 -4.57 -13.27
C GLY A 169 -3.11 -4.58 -12.49
N VAL A 170 -3.09 -3.88 -11.35
CA VAL A 170 -4.24 -3.70 -10.46
C VAL A 170 -4.85 -2.31 -10.63
N PRO A 171 -6.18 -2.16 -10.50
CA PRO A 171 -6.82 -0.85 -10.50
C PRO A 171 -6.26 0.05 -9.39
N ALA A 172 -5.79 1.23 -9.75
CA ALA A 172 -5.15 2.19 -8.86
C ALA A 172 -5.64 3.62 -9.14
N LEU A 173 -5.68 4.43 -8.07
CA LEU A 173 -5.95 5.85 -8.17
C LEU A 173 -4.62 6.58 -8.41
N VAL A 174 -4.46 7.14 -9.60
CA VAL A 174 -3.20 7.76 -10.03
C VAL A 174 -3.29 9.28 -10.00
N LEU A 175 -2.38 9.89 -9.25
CA LEU A 175 -2.21 11.33 -9.11
C LEU A 175 -1.08 11.82 -10.02
N ASP A 176 -1.21 13.05 -10.53
CA ASP A 176 -0.22 13.74 -11.34
C ASP A 176 0.90 14.31 -10.47
N GLY A 177 2.05 13.64 -10.45
CA GLY A 177 3.20 14.03 -9.65
C GLY A 177 3.83 15.36 -10.05
N SER A 178 3.61 15.82 -11.28
CA SER A 178 4.17 17.10 -11.75
C SER A 178 3.53 18.32 -11.08
N ARG A 179 2.30 18.14 -10.55
CA ARG A 179 1.52 19.19 -9.90
C ARG A 179 1.35 18.97 -8.39
N LEU A 180 1.47 17.74 -7.93
CA LEU A 180 1.25 17.36 -6.54
C LEU A 180 2.49 17.62 -5.66
N ALA A 181 2.42 18.68 -4.85
CA ALA A 181 3.51 19.10 -3.98
C ALA A 181 3.82 18.09 -2.85
N VAL A 182 5.08 18.06 -2.40
CA VAL A 182 5.54 17.15 -1.33
C VAL A 182 4.70 17.24 -0.04
N PRO A 183 4.32 18.42 0.48
CA PRO A 183 3.46 18.50 1.67
C PRO A 183 2.10 17.83 1.48
N ASP A 184 1.51 17.93 0.29
CA ASP A 184 0.22 17.29 -0.01
C ASP A 184 0.36 15.78 -0.15
N ARG A 185 1.48 15.28 -0.70
CA ARG A 185 1.80 13.84 -0.71
C ARG A 185 1.89 13.27 0.69
N LYS A 186 2.65 13.94 1.57
CA LYS A 186 2.76 13.58 2.98
C LYS A 186 1.39 13.54 3.66
N PHE A 187 0.58 14.57 3.42
CA PHE A 187 -0.76 14.65 3.97
C PHE A 187 -1.65 13.52 3.46
N ILE A 188 -1.70 13.26 2.16
CA ILE A 188 -2.46 12.12 1.58
C ILE A 188 -1.99 10.81 2.20
N SER A 189 -0.68 10.59 2.28
CA SER A 189 -0.10 9.39 2.86
C SER A 189 -0.45 9.22 4.34
N LEU A 190 -0.43 10.30 5.13
CA LEU A 190 -0.89 10.31 6.51
C LEU A 190 -2.35 9.86 6.61
N MET A 191 -3.24 10.52 5.88
CA MET A 191 -4.68 10.22 5.89
C MET A 191 -4.98 8.77 5.46
N LEU A 192 -4.24 8.23 4.48
CA LEU A 192 -4.36 6.82 4.07
C LEU A 192 -3.98 5.81 5.15
N ASN A 193 -3.11 6.19 6.09
CA ASN A 193 -2.68 5.36 7.21
C ASN A 193 -3.57 5.57 8.47
N SER A 194 -4.26 6.70 8.58
CA SER A 194 -5.14 7.06 9.71
C SER A 194 -6.55 6.44 9.60
N THR A 195 -6.64 5.11 9.57
CA THR A 195 -7.92 4.41 9.30
C THR A 195 -8.91 4.34 10.47
N HIS A 196 -8.51 4.74 11.68
CA HIS A 196 -9.40 4.71 12.85
C HIS A 196 -10.27 5.96 13.01
N HIS A 197 -9.93 7.04 12.32
CA HIS A 197 -10.49 8.36 12.59
C HIS A 197 -11.14 9.01 11.36
N MET A 198 -11.07 8.36 10.20
CA MET A 198 -11.68 8.87 8.98
C MET A 198 -12.94 8.07 8.62
N PRO A 199 -13.99 8.74 8.13
CA PRO A 199 -15.06 8.05 7.42
C PRO A 199 -14.48 7.18 6.31
N ARG A 200 -15.07 6.00 6.10
CA ARG A 200 -14.64 5.09 5.03
C ARG A 200 -14.64 5.85 3.71
N TRP A 201 -13.47 5.91 3.09
CA TRP A 201 -13.34 6.37 1.72
C TRP A 201 -13.29 5.13 0.84
N ASN A 202 -14.06 5.15 -0.25
CA ASN A 202 -14.07 4.07 -1.22
C ASN A 202 -13.93 4.65 -2.61
N VAL A 203 -13.33 3.88 -3.51
CA VAL A 203 -13.41 4.18 -4.94
C VAL A 203 -14.41 3.21 -5.56
N LEU A 204 -15.43 3.76 -6.19
CA LEU A 204 -16.43 3.02 -6.95
C LEU A 204 -15.82 2.45 -8.22
N GLU A 205 -16.53 1.52 -8.86
CA GLU A 205 -16.10 0.89 -10.12
C GLU A 205 -15.96 1.90 -11.26
N ASN A 206 -16.79 2.95 -11.25
CA ASN A 206 -16.69 4.08 -12.17
C ASN A 206 -15.50 5.02 -11.85
N GLY A 207 -14.70 4.67 -10.83
CA GLY A 207 -13.55 5.40 -10.33
C GLY A 207 -13.89 6.64 -9.51
N GLU A 208 -15.17 6.94 -9.23
CA GLU A 208 -15.55 8.03 -8.34
C GLU A 208 -15.23 7.69 -6.88
N LEU A 209 -14.87 8.72 -6.11
CA LEU A 209 -14.71 8.58 -4.68
C LEU A 209 -16.09 8.57 -4.02
N ASN A 210 -16.51 7.42 -3.51
CA ASN A 210 -17.67 7.31 -2.63
C ASN A 210 -17.26 7.75 -1.22
N LEU A 211 -17.98 8.74 -0.71
CA LEU A 211 -17.76 9.31 0.60
C LEU A 211 -18.92 8.85 1.48
N GLU A 212 -18.73 7.75 2.21
CA GLU A 212 -19.68 7.38 3.28
C GLU A 212 -19.64 8.42 4.43
N GLY A 213 -18.70 9.37 4.38
CA GLY A 213 -18.51 10.46 5.35
C GLY A 213 -19.43 11.67 5.25
N GLU A 214 -20.12 11.90 4.13
CA GLU A 214 -21.05 13.05 4.07
C GLU A 214 -22.28 12.86 4.97
N GLN A 215 -22.66 11.62 5.27
CA GLN A 215 -23.73 11.29 6.23
C GLN A 215 -23.24 11.17 7.68
N PHE A 216 -21.98 10.75 7.90
CA PHE A 216 -21.40 10.60 9.26
C PHE A 216 -21.29 11.92 10.04
N PHE A 217 -21.17 13.06 9.35
CA PHE A 217 -21.13 14.39 9.98
C PHE A 217 -22.47 15.13 9.95
N ALA A 218 -23.49 14.56 9.30
CA ALA A 218 -24.81 15.15 9.12
C ALA A 218 -25.83 14.49 10.07
N GLY A 219 -25.59 14.59 11.38
CA GLY A 219 -26.59 14.29 12.42
C GLY A 219 -26.80 12.80 12.70
N ASP A 220 -26.10 12.30 13.71
CA ASP A 220 -26.49 11.07 14.40
C ASP A 220 -27.55 11.44 15.47
N ASP A 221 -28.81 11.15 15.17
CA ASP A 221 -29.89 11.06 16.14
C ASP A 221 -29.79 9.70 16.86
N GLY A 222 -28.74 9.56 17.69
CA GLY A 222 -28.58 8.60 18.79
C GLY A 222 -29.33 7.28 18.74
N ASN A 223 -29.04 6.43 17.74
CA ASN A 223 -29.53 5.05 17.73
C ASN A 223 -28.34 4.07 17.66
N ASP A 224 -27.74 3.87 18.84
CA ASP A 224 -26.55 3.04 19.15
C ASP A 224 -26.78 1.51 19.06
N ASP A 225 -27.61 1.04 18.13
CA ASP A 225 -28.02 -0.38 18.02
C ASP A 225 -27.74 -1.00 16.62
N ASP A 226 -26.73 -0.52 15.89
CA ASP A 226 -26.34 -1.13 14.61
C ASP A 226 -24.99 -1.89 14.71
N GLU A 227 -25.08 -3.20 14.97
CA GLU A 227 -23.99 -4.19 14.93
C GLU A 227 -23.39 -4.40 13.51
N THR A 228 -23.53 -3.46 12.59
CA THR A 228 -23.14 -3.60 11.18
C THR A 228 -21.77 -3.05 10.83
N GLU A 229 -20.99 -2.53 11.77
CA GLU A 229 -19.59 -2.19 11.49
C GLU A 229 -18.72 -3.46 11.39
N PRO A 230 -18.17 -3.83 10.21
CA PRO A 230 -17.16 -4.88 10.15
C PRO A 230 -15.96 -4.42 10.98
N ARG A 231 -15.78 -5.06 12.13
CA ARG A 231 -14.65 -4.86 13.03
C ARG A 231 -13.38 -5.24 12.27
N VAL A 232 -12.59 -4.24 11.88
CA VAL A 232 -11.23 -4.45 11.37
C VAL A 232 -10.44 -5.19 12.46
N SER A 233 -9.71 -6.24 12.11
CA SER A 233 -8.95 -6.99 13.11
C SER A 233 -7.89 -6.09 13.74
N GLN A 234 -7.55 -6.34 15.00
CA GLN A 234 -6.50 -5.58 15.69
C GLN A 234 -5.16 -5.62 14.94
N PHE A 235 -4.87 -6.73 14.24
CA PHE A 235 -3.68 -6.84 13.40
C PHE A 235 -3.73 -5.84 12.23
N GLU A 236 -4.83 -5.79 11.48
CA GLU A 236 -4.99 -4.88 10.35
C GLU A 236 -4.92 -3.41 10.79
N ALA A 237 -5.56 -3.09 11.91
CA ALA A 237 -5.51 -1.80 12.58
C ALA A 237 -4.08 -1.35 12.88
N LEU A 238 -3.33 -2.16 13.64
CA LEU A 238 -1.96 -1.87 14.03
C LEU A 238 -1.02 -1.80 12.81
N SER A 239 -1.26 -2.63 11.79
CA SER A 239 -0.39 -2.68 10.61
C SER A 239 -0.29 -1.36 9.82
N LYS A 240 -1.28 -0.47 9.99
CA LYS A 240 -1.36 0.83 9.31
C LYS A 240 -0.62 1.96 10.03
N VAL A 241 -0.37 1.83 11.34
CA VAL A 241 0.25 2.89 12.16
C VAL A 241 1.69 2.58 12.59
N LEU A 242 2.03 1.30 12.72
CA LEU A 242 3.35 0.88 13.19
C LEU A 242 4.47 1.18 12.18
N ASP A 243 5.66 1.44 12.71
CA ASP A 243 6.87 1.52 11.90
C ASP A 243 7.29 0.15 11.34
N ALA A 244 8.32 0.11 10.49
CA ALA A 244 8.72 -1.14 9.84
C ALA A 244 9.24 -2.21 10.81
N GLU A 245 9.91 -1.84 11.90
CA GLU A 245 10.44 -2.79 12.90
C GLU A 245 9.31 -3.31 13.79
N GLU A 246 8.47 -2.40 14.31
CA GLU A 246 7.29 -2.71 15.10
C GLU A 246 6.31 -3.60 14.33
N LEU A 247 6.09 -3.28 13.05
CA LEU A 247 5.25 -4.07 12.16
C LEU A 247 5.83 -5.46 11.88
N SER A 248 7.16 -5.56 11.78
CA SER A 248 7.82 -6.87 11.68
C SER A 248 7.59 -7.69 12.96
N ALA A 249 7.73 -7.09 14.14
CA ALA A 249 7.41 -7.75 15.40
C ALA A 249 5.95 -8.20 15.50
N LEU A 250 5.00 -7.39 14.99
CA LEU A 250 3.59 -7.75 14.91
C LEU A 250 3.36 -8.97 14.00
N VAL A 251 4.03 -9.03 12.85
CA VAL A 251 3.96 -10.19 11.92
C VAL A 251 4.50 -11.45 12.58
N ARG A 252 5.65 -11.39 13.26
CA ARG A 252 6.22 -12.55 13.98
C ARG A 252 5.24 -13.07 15.03
N THR A 253 4.65 -12.15 15.81
CA THR A 253 3.63 -12.48 16.81
C THR A 253 2.43 -13.17 16.17
N LYS A 254 1.95 -12.64 15.02
CA LYS A 254 0.81 -13.21 14.29
C LYS A 254 1.09 -14.62 13.74
N LEU A 255 2.32 -14.87 13.31
CA LEU A 255 2.77 -16.16 12.77
C LEU A 255 3.26 -17.14 13.84
N GLY A 256 3.36 -16.73 15.10
CA GLY A 256 3.93 -17.54 16.17
C GLY A 256 5.43 -17.81 16.01
N ILE A 257 6.16 -16.90 15.35
CA ILE A 257 7.61 -17.00 15.12
C ILE A 257 8.36 -16.40 16.32
N ASP A 258 9.32 -17.16 16.86
CA ASP A 258 10.20 -16.68 17.93
C ASP A 258 11.18 -15.60 17.41
N VAL A 259 11.45 -14.58 18.23
CA VAL A 259 12.42 -13.52 17.93
C VAL A 259 13.82 -14.10 17.71
N ASP A 260 14.20 -15.15 18.43
CA ASP A 260 15.50 -15.79 18.26
C ASP A 260 15.58 -16.62 16.96
N GLU A 261 14.44 -17.14 16.50
CA GLU A 261 14.32 -17.77 15.19
C GLU A 261 14.43 -16.72 14.07
N ALA A 262 13.76 -15.58 14.21
CA ALA A 262 13.87 -14.47 13.25
C ALA A 262 15.32 -13.94 13.15
N LYS A 263 16.03 -13.83 14.29
CA LYS A 263 17.44 -13.38 14.33
C LYS A 263 18.42 -14.38 13.75
N SER A 264 18.12 -15.68 13.80
CA SER A 264 18.98 -16.75 13.26
C SER A 264 18.69 -17.10 11.79
N GLY A 265 17.74 -16.39 11.16
CA GLY A 265 17.20 -16.72 9.85
C GLY A 265 16.10 -17.78 10.00
N TYR A 266 14.87 -17.45 9.62
CA TYR A 266 13.68 -18.28 9.83
C TYR A 266 13.92 -19.75 9.47
N LYS A 267 13.70 -20.65 10.42
CA LYS A 267 13.91 -22.08 10.23
C LYS A 267 12.60 -22.74 9.82
N SER A 268 12.27 -22.59 8.53
CA SER A 268 11.24 -23.34 7.79
C SER A 268 10.17 -24.02 8.67
N ARG A 269 9.27 -23.24 9.26
CA ARG A 269 8.06 -23.75 9.89
C ARG A 269 6.86 -23.01 9.32
N LEU A 270 6.48 -23.35 8.09
CA LEU A 270 5.19 -23.12 7.44
C LEU A 270 5.11 -23.96 6.14
#